data_AF-A0AAV0Y8S7-F1
#
_entry.id   AF-A0AAV0Y8S7-F1
#
_cell.length_a   1.000
_cell.length_b   1.000
_cell.length_c   1.000
_cell.angle_alpha   90.00
_cell.angle_beta   90.00
_cell.angle_gamma   90.00
#
_symmetry.space_group_name_H-M   'P 1'
#
loop_
_entity.id
_entity.type
_entity.pdbx_description
1 polymer ?
#
loop_
_entity_poly.entity_id
_entity_poly.type
_entity_poly.pdbx_seq_one_letter_code
_entity_poly.pdbx_strand_id
1 'polypeptide(L)'
;MRFVVDLQSKPNVTRSLLQKIVTDTDDLITNGIINKLKIKLEPLLKSCDPVQKHEIDKLFEVLANPFSKLNTDHLRMKYLEDNNLFFKPQTINVGYCKEKKCVNGVEKLLMVPVEGHLLSLKKNLKSFFELPGVLKTAQQFFK
;
A
#
# COMPACT_ATOMS: atom_id res chain seq x y z
N MET A 1 -10.79 1.06 1.30
CA MET A 1 -9.49 0.75 0.65
C MET A 1 -9.41 -0.66 0.02
N ARG A 2 -10.23 -1.64 0.45
CA ARG A 2 -10.34 -2.98 -0.17
C ARG A 2 -10.54 -2.96 -1.70
N PHE A 3 -11.26 -1.96 -2.21
CA PHE A 3 -11.51 -1.75 -3.64
C PHE A 3 -10.27 -1.83 -4.54
N VAL A 4 -9.19 -1.09 -4.22
CA VAL A 4 -7.97 -1.05 -5.05
C VAL A 4 -7.22 -2.39 -4.98
N VAL A 5 -7.19 -3.00 -3.79
CA VAL A 5 -6.55 -4.30 -3.56
C VAL A 5 -7.28 -5.41 -4.32
N ASP A 6 -8.61 -5.43 -4.27
CA ASP A 6 -9.44 -6.38 -5.01
C ASP A 6 -9.24 -6.21 -6.53
N LEU A 7 -9.14 -4.97 -7.03
CA LEU A 7 -8.81 -4.71 -8.44
C LEU A 7 -7.43 -5.24 -8.83
N GLN A 8 -6.42 -5.03 -7.97
CA GLN A 8 -5.05 -5.48 -8.20
C GLN A 8 -4.91 -7.01 -8.21
N SER A 9 -5.80 -7.73 -7.51
CA SER A 9 -5.82 -9.21 -7.52
C SER A 9 -6.33 -9.83 -8.82
N LYS A 10 -6.98 -9.05 -9.70
CA LYS A 10 -7.54 -9.57 -10.95
C LYS A 10 -6.46 -9.72 -12.01
N PRO A 11 -6.29 -10.91 -12.63
CA PRO A 11 -5.19 -11.17 -13.57
C PRO A 11 -5.27 -10.33 -14.84
N ASN A 12 -6.47 -9.88 -15.22
CA ASN A 12 -6.70 -9.09 -16.44
C ASN A 12 -6.56 -7.58 -16.23
N VAL A 13 -6.29 -7.14 -14.99
CA VAL A 13 -6.11 -5.71 -14.68
C VAL A 13 -4.63 -5.37 -14.78
N THR A 14 -4.26 -4.68 -15.85
CA THR A 14 -2.90 -4.16 -16.02
C THR A 14 -2.64 -3.00 -15.06
N ARG A 15 -1.36 -2.73 -14.75
CA ARG A 15 -0.97 -1.60 -13.88
C ARG A 15 -1.45 -0.26 -14.43
N SER A 16 -1.37 -0.07 -15.75
CA SER A 16 -1.85 1.15 -16.41
C SER A 16 -3.37 1.32 -16.28
N LEU A 17 -4.13 0.24 -16.44
CA LEU A 17 -5.57 0.25 -16.25
C LEU A 17 -5.96 0.52 -14.79
N LEU A 18 -5.28 -0.12 -13.83
CA LEU A 18 -5.50 0.14 -12.41
C LEU A 18 -5.24 1.60 -12.06
N GLN A 19 -4.11 2.15 -12.52
CA GLN A 19 -3.79 3.55 -12.28
C GLN A 19 -4.84 4.48 -12.88
N LYS A 20 -5.29 4.20 -14.10
CA LYS A 20 -6.36 4.96 -14.74
C LYS A 20 -7.64 4.92 -13.91
N ILE A 21 -8.08 3.73 -13.48
CA ILE A 21 -9.29 3.59 -12.64
C ILE A 21 -9.14 4.40 -11.34
N VAL A 22 -8.00 4.32 -10.67
CA VAL A 22 -7.76 5.06 -9.42
C VAL A 22 -7.81 6.57 -9.69
N THR A 23 -7.11 7.07 -10.71
CA THR A 23 -7.09 8.48 -11.07
C THR A 23 -8.48 9.00 -11.47
N ASP A 24 -9.20 8.28 -12.34
CA ASP A 24 -10.54 8.66 -12.80
C ASP A 24 -11.55 8.65 -11.64
N THR A 25 -11.42 7.71 -10.71
CA THR A 25 -12.27 7.65 -9.51
C THR A 25 -11.95 8.78 -8.52
N ASP A 26 -10.66 9.09 -8.34
CA ASP A 26 -10.21 10.21 -7.50
C ASP A 26 -10.72 11.55 -8.05
N ASP A 27 -10.59 11.77 -9.36
CA ASP A 27 -11.12 12.95 -10.05
C ASP A 27 -12.64 13.07 -9.91
N LEU A 28 -13.38 11.97 -10.14
CA LEU A 28 -14.83 11.95 -9.98
C LEU A 28 -15.27 12.33 -8.56
N ILE A 29 -14.59 11.79 -7.54
CA ILE A 29 -14.92 12.10 -6.14
C ILE A 29 -14.55 13.54 -5.83
N THR A 30 -13.30 13.94 -6.08
CA THR A 30 -12.76 15.23 -5.65
C THR A 30 -13.35 16.39 -6.45
N ASN A 31 -13.26 16.33 -7.77
CA ASN A 31 -13.72 17.41 -8.65
C ASN A 31 -15.22 17.29 -8.98
N GLY A 32 -15.73 16.07 -9.09
CA GLY A 32 -17.13 15.84 -9.44
C GLY A 32 -18.10 16.01 -8.27
N ILE A 33 -17.81 15.41 -7.12
CA ILE A 33 -18.76 15.32 -5.98
C ILE A 33 -18.39 16.32 -4.89
N ILE A 34 -17.18 16.22 -4.33
CA ILE A 34 -16.75 16.99 -3.15
C ILE A 34 -16.71 18.47 -3.46
N ASN A 35 -16.13 18.88 -4.59
CA ASN A 35 -16.08 20.29 -4.96
C ASN A 35 -17.49 20.89 -5.16
N LYS A 36 -18.40 20.17 -5.83
CA LYS A 36 -19.80 20.63 -5.98
C LYS A 36 -20.52 20.73 -4.64
N LEU A 37 -20.27 19.79 -3.74
CA LEU A 37 -20.85 19.79 -2.40
C LEU A 37 -20.32 20.98 -1.58
N LYS A 38 -19.02 21.25 -1.65
CA LYS A 38 -18.37 22.39 -0.99
C LYS A 38 -18.95 23.72 -1.47
N ILE A 39 -19.07 23.93 -2.79
CA ILE A 39 -19.65 25.15 -3.38
C ILE A 39 -21.10 25.37 -2.91
N LYS A 40 -21.90 24.29 -2.80
CA LYS A 40 -23.29 24.39 -2.32
C LYS A 40 -23.38 24.69 -0.82
N LEU A 41 -22.45 24.20 -0.02
CA LEU A 41 -22.44 24.39 1.43
C LEU A 41 -21.79 25.72 1.85
N GLU A 42 -20.85 26.25 1.07
CA GLU A 42 -20.17 27.52 1.33
C GLU A 42 -21.10 28.68 1.71
N PRO A 43 -22.23 28.95 1.01
CA PRO A 43 -23.16 30.00 1.41
C PRO A 43 -23.91 29.70 2.72
N LEU A 44 -24.17 28.43 3.04
CA LEU A 44 -24.82 28.00 4.29
C LEU A 44 -23.86 28.08 5.49
N LEU A 45 -22.56 27.97 5.23
CA LEU A 45 -21.51 28.05 6.25
C LEU A 45 -21.13 29.49 6.61
N LYS A 46 -21.62 30.51 5.88
CA LYS A 46 -21.37 31.92 6.19
C LYS A 46 -22.00 32.38 7.52
N SER A 47 -23.06 31.71 7.96
CA SER A 47 -23.75 31.98 9.23
C SER A 47 -23.32 31.07 10.38
N CYS A 48 -22.43 30.11 10.13
CA CYS A 48 -21.91 29.21 11.16
C CYS A 48 -20.77 29.85 11.96
N ASP A 49 -20.58 29.32 13.17
CA ASP A 49 -19.44 29.66 14.01
C ASP A 49 -18.10 29.27 13.31
N PRO A 50 -17.03 30.08 13.44
CA PRO A 50 -15.74 29.79 12.81
C PRO A 50 -15.16 28.42 13.14
N VAL A 51 -15.44 27.87 14.34
CA VAL A 51 -14.96 26.54 14.75
C VAL A 51 -15.66 25.45 13.95
N GLN A 52 -16.99 25.52 13.81
CA GLN A 52 -17.77 24.56 13.03
C GLN A 52 -17.39 24.60 11.55
N LYS A 53 -17.17 25.81 11.02
CA LYS A 53 -16.68 25.97 9.64
C LYS A 53 -15.33 25.27 9.45
N HIS A 54 -14.40 25.45 10.40
CA HIS A 54 -13.10 24.78 10.34
C HIS A 54 -13.24 23.24 10.35
N GLU A 55 -14.09 22.68 11.21
CA GLU A 55 -14.31 21.22 11.25
C GLU A 55 -14.86 20.68 9.94
N ILE A 56 -15.78 21.41 9.31
CA ILE A 56 -16.35 21.04 8.02
C ILE A 56 -15.32 21.15 6.89
N ASP A 57 -14.46 22.16 6.91
CA ASP A 57 -13.35 22.28 5.95
C ASP A 57 -12.38 21.09 6.08
N LYS A 58 -12.03 20.69 7.31
CA LYS A 58 -11.24 19.48 7.56
C LYS A 58 -11.90 18.21 7.04
N LEU A 59 -13.23 18.08 7.18
CA LEU A 59 -13.98 16.96 6.63
C LEU A 59 -13.83 16.90 5.10
N PHE A 60 -13.94 18.04 4.41
CA PHE A 60 -13.75 18.10 2.97
C PHE A 60 -12.33 17.73 2.54
N GLU A 61 -11.30 18.17 3.28
CA GLU A 61 -9.92 17.79 3.00
C GLU A 61 -9.70 16.27 3.09
N VAL A 62 -10.28 15.62 4.11
CA VAL A 62 -10.19 14.16 4.27
C VAL A 62 -10.92 13.44 3.13
N LEU A 63 -12.07 13.94 2.70
CA LEU A 63 -12.87 13.34 1.63
C LEU A 63 -12.30 13.59 0.23
N ALA A 64 -11.56 14.67 0.03
CA ALA A 64 -10.94 15.05 -1.25
C ALA A 64 -9.69 14.22 -1.61
N ASN A 65 -9.27 13.28 -0.76
CA ASN A 65 -8.14 12.41 -1.07
C ASN A 65 -8.35 10.96 -0.62
N PRO A 66 -9.38 10.27 -1.16
CA PRO A 66 -9.79 8.94 -0.75
C PRO A 66 -8.71 7.88 -1.00
N PHE A 67 -7.82 8.09 -1.97
CA PHE A 67 -6.76 7.16 -2.35
C PHE A 67 -5.35 7.64 -2.01
N SER A 68 -5.20 8.63 -1.13
CA SER A 68 -3.90 9.18 -0.70
C SER A 68 -2.84 8.11 -0.39
N LYS A 69 -3.23 7.02 0.28
CA LYS A 69 -2.33 5.92 0.65
C LYS A 69 -2.18 4.82 -0.41
N LEU A 70 -2.89 4.89 -1.53
CA LEU A 70 -2.92 3.87 -2.59
C LEU A 70 -2.70 4.45 -4.00
N ASN A 71 -2.29 5.71 -4.11
CA ASN A 71 -2.24 6.41 -5.39
C ASN A 71 -1.11 5.88 -6.31
N THR A 72 0.03 5.48 -5.74
CA THR A 72 1.18 4.94 -6.48
C THR A 72 1.45 3.50 -6.09
N ASP A 73 2.13 2.75 -6.97
CA ASP A 73 2.54 1.37 -6.68
C ASP A 73 3.38 1.27 -5.40
N HIS A 74 4.28 2.23 -5.17
CA HIS A 74 5.04 2.31 -3.93
C HIS A 74 4.14 2.46 -2.70
N LEU A 75 3.16 3.36 -2.76
CA LEU A 75 2.22 3.58 -1.65
C LEU A 75 1.29 2.37 -1.44
N ARG A 76 0.86 1.71 -2.51
CA ARG A 76 0.11 0.45 -2.45
C ARG A 76 0.92 -0.64 -1.75
N MET A 77 2.19 -0.82 -2.13
CA MET A 77 3.05 -1.81 -1.49
C MET A 77 3.26 -1.48 -0.01
N LYS A 78 3.56 -0.21 0.30
CA LYS A 78 3.70 0.25 1.68
C LYS A 78 2.43 0.01 2.49
N TYR A 79 1.24 0.26 1.92
CA TYR A 79 -0.03 -0.03 2.57
C TYR A 79 -0.18 -1.52 2.87
N LEU A 80 0.19 -2.40 1.93
CA LEU A 80 0.12 -3.85 2.16
C LEU A 80 1.10 -4.31 3.25
N GLU A 81 2.31 -3.74 3.28
CA GLU A 81 3.30 -3.99 4.33
C GLU A 81 2.80 -3.52 5.70
N ASP A 82 2.37 -2.26 5.82
CA ASP A 82 1.89 -1.64 7.07
C ASP A 82 0.66 -2.36 7.66
N ASN A 83 -0.12 -3.06 6.82
CA ASN A 83 -1.33 -3.79 7.24
C ASN A 83 -1.12 -5.31 7.33
N ASN A 84 0.11 -5.81 7.28
CA ASN A 84 0.44 -7.25 7.30
C ASN A 84 -0.27 -8.06 6.20
N LEU A 85 -0.58 -7.43 5.06
CA LEU A 85 -1.19 -8.05 3.89
C LEU A 85 -0.14 -8.49 2.86
N PHE A 86 1.11 -8.07 3.03
CA PHE A 86 2.25 -8.48 2.21
C PHE A 86 3.46 -8.79 3.09
N PHE A 87 4.06 -9.96 2.87
CA PHE A 87 5.25 -10.40 3.61
C PHE A 87 6.51 -10.18 2.77
N LYS A 88 7.32 -9.21 3.18
CA LYS A 88 8.60 -8.94 2.53
C LYS A 88 9.63 -10.01 2.90
N PRO A 89 10.30 -10.66 1.93
CA PRO A 89 11.41 -11.56 2.21
C PRO A 89 12.53 -10.84 2.97
N GLN A 90 13.14 -11.51 3.94
CA GLN A 90 14.29 -10.98 4.67
C GLN A 90 15.57 -11.34 3.91
N THR A 91 16.37 -10.33 3.54
CA THR A 91 17.71 -10.58 3.00
C THR A 91 18.59 -11.11 4.11
N ILE A 92 19.16 -12.28 3.90
CA ILE A 92 20.10 -12.93 4.81
C ILE A 92 21.42 -13.14 4.10
N ASN A 93 22.52 -13.01 4.83
CA ASN A 93 23.81 -13.43 4.33
C ASN A 93 23.92 -14.97 4.46
N VAL A 94 24.03 -15.65 3.32
CA VAL A 94 24.12 -17.11 3.24
C VAL A 94 25.57 -17.59 3.35
N GLY A 95 26.53 -16.72 3.01
CA GLY A 95 27.95 -17.06 3.02
C GLY A 95 28.78 -16.03 2.27
N TYR A 96 30.01 -16.38 1.91
CA TYR A 96 30.90 -15.47 1.19
C TYR A 96 31.52 -16.18 0.00
N CYS A 97 31.54 -15.53 -1.16
CA CYS A 97 32.19 -16.02 -2.38
C CYS A 97 33.43 -15.20 -2.68
N LYS A 98 34.45 -15.83 -3.28
CA LYS A 98 35.65 -15.16 -3.75
C LYS A 98 35.39 -14.59 -5.14
N GLU A 99 35.33 -13.28 -5.26
CA GLU A 99 35.21 -12.57 -6.53
C GLU A 99 36.49 -11.79 -6.82
N LYS A 100 36.95 -11.82 -8.07
CA LYS A 100 38.00 -10.91 -8.53
C LYS A 100 37.36 -9.54 -8.76
N LYS A 101 37.81 -8.53 -8.03
CA LYS A 101 37.41 -7.14 -8.24
C LYS A 101 38.63 -6.28 -8.47
N CYS A 102 38.53 -5.38 -9.43
CA CYS A 102 39.56 -4.38 -9.67
C CYS A 102 39.33 -3.23 -8.70
N VAL A 103 40.21 -3.06 -7.72
CA VAL A 103 40.16 -1.96 -6.76
C VAL A 103 41.41 -1.12 -6.95
N ASN A 104 41.21 0.14 -7.38
CA ASN A 104 42.28 1.08 -7.72
C ASN A 104 43.25 0.54 -8.80
N GLY A 105 42.71 -0.12 -9.83
CA GLY A 105 43.50 -0.61 -10.97
C GLY A 105 44.29 -1.91 -10.72
N VAL A 106 44.18 -2.50 -9.53
CA VAL A 106 44.82 -3.77 -9.18
C VAL A 106 43.74 -4.84 -8.99
N GLU A 107 43.89 -5.99 -9.66
CA GLU A 107 43.05 -7.16 -9.43
C GLU A 107 43.28 -7.71 -8.01
N LYS A 108 42.24 -7.72 -7.19
CA LYS A 108 42.25 -8.33 -5.86
C LYS A 108 41.14 -9.37 -5.78
N LEU A 109 41.45 -10.50 -5.14
CA LEU A 109 40.45 -11.51 -4.80
C LEU A 109 39.80 -11.10 -3.47
N LEU A 110 38.52 -10.70 -3.53
CA LEU A 110 37.78 -10.24 -2.36
C LEU A 110 36.70 -11.25 -1.98
N MET A 111 36.46 -11.39 -0.67
CA MET A 111 35.32 -12.14 -0.14
C MET A 111 34.10 -11.23 -0.18
N VAL A 112 33.12 -11.56 -1.00
CA VAL A 112 31.87 -10.82 -1.17
C VAL A 112 30.74 -11.63 -0.52
N PRO A 113 29.88 -11.01 0.32
CA PRO A 113 28.75 -11.71 0.92
C PRO A 113 27.78 -12.16 -0.18
N VAL A 114 27.33 -13.40 -0.07
CA VAL A 114 26.28 -13.98 -0.90
C VAL A 114 24.97 -13.78 -0.17
N GLU A 115 24.13 -12.93 -0.73
CA GLU A 115 22.80 -12.64 -0.19
C GLU A 115 21.78 -13.65 -0.70
N GLY A 116 20.91 -14.11 0.20
CA GLY A 116 19.74 -14.91 -0.11
C GLY A 116 18.48 -14.26 0.45
N HIS A 117 17.33 -14.56 -0.14
CA HIS A 117 16.04 -14.09 0.35
C HIS A 117 15.34 -15.19 1.13
N LEU A 118 15.21 -14.98 2.45
CA LEU A 118 14.51 -15.90 3.34
C LEU A 118 13.08 -15.43 3.58
N LEU A 119 12.13 -16.29 3.21
CA LEU A 119 10.72 -16.14 3.54
C LEU A 119 10.37 -17.11 4.68
N SER A 120 10.38 -16.63 5.93
CA SER A 120 10.15 -17.49 7.10
C SER A 120 8.70 -18.00 7.17
N LEU A 121 8.49 -19.27 6.84
CA LEU A 121 7.19 -19.96 6.92
C LEU A 121 6.53 -19.78 8.29
N LYS A 122 7.29 -19.96 9.39
CA LYS A 122 6.76 -19.82 10.76
C LYS A 122 6.17 -18.43 11.02
N LYS A 123 6.90 -17.36 10.66
CA LYS A 123 6.43 -15.99 10.85
C LYS A 123 5.22 -15.70 9.97
N ASN A 124 5.29 -16.07 8.70
CA ASN A 124 4.24 -15.76 7.74
C ASN A 124 2.95 -16.55 8.00
N LEU A 125 3.04 -17.83 8.35
CA LEU A 125 1.88 -18.63 8.70
C LEU A 125 1.21 -18.09 9.96
N LYS A 126 1.99 -17.70 10.97
CA LYS A 126 1.44 -17.07 12.17
C LYS A 126 0.62 -15.82 11.82
N SER A 127 1.23 -14.88 11.10
CA SER A 127 0.56 -13.65 10.69
C SER A 127 -0.63 -13.90 9.74
N PHE A 128 -0.56 -14.92 8.89
CA PHE A 128 -1.67 -15.33 8.04
C PHE A 128 -2.87 -15.84 8.85
N PHE A 129 -2.65 -16.68 9.87
CA PHE A 129 -3.73 -17.17 10.73
C PHE A 129 -4.29 -16.11 11.68
N GLU A 130 -3.52 -15.05 11.97
CA GLU A 130 -3.98 -13.88 12.71
C GLU A 130 -4.96 -13.00 11.91
N LEU A 131 -5.06 -13.19 10.59
CA LEU A 131 -6.02 -12.45 9.77
C LEU A 131 -7.48 -12.82 10.15
N PRO A 132 -8.40 -11.83 10.14
CA PRO A 132 -9.78 -12.05 10.53
C PRO A 132 -10.45 -13.19 9.76
N GLY A 133 -10.96 -14.18 10.48
CA GLY A 133 -11.72 -15.31 9.91
C GLY A 133 -10.88 -16.41 9.27
N VAL A 134 -9.57 -16.22 9.04
CA VAL A 134 -8.72 -17.20 8.36
C VAL A 134 -8.55 -18.48 9.18
N LEU A 135 -8.25 -18.36 10.48
CA LEU A 135 -8.11 -19.53 11.36
C LEU A 135 -9.40 -20.36 11.42
N LYS A 136 -10.56 -19.70 11.51
CA LYS A 136 -11.88 -20.37 11.57
C LYS A 136 -12.15 -21.16 10.29
N THR A 137 -11.87 -20.56 9.14
CA THR A 137 -12.03 -21.22 7.84
C THR A 137 -11.06 -22.39 7.71
N ALA A 138 -9.79 -22.23 8.08
CA ALA A 138 -8.81 -23.31 8.01
C ALA A 138 -9.22 -24.53 8.86
N GLN A 139 -9.73 -24.29 10.08
CA GLN A 139 -10.23 -25.35 10.96
C GLN A 139 -11.39 -26.17 10.38
N GLN A 140 -12.16 -25.63 9.42
CA GLN A 140 -13.23 -26.38 8.75
C GLN A 140 -12.68 -27.43 7.78
N PHE A 141 -11.48 -27.22 7.22
CA PHE A 141 -10.82 -28.16 6.30
C PHE A 141 -10.00 -29.24 7.02
N PHE A 142 -9.72 -29.05 8.31
CA PHE A 142 -9.01 -30.03 9.14
C PHE A 142 -9.96 -30.94 9.95
N LYS A 143 -11.27 -30.86 9.69
CA LYS A 143 -12.26 -31.83 10.15
C LYS A 143 -12.55 -32.83 9.04
#